data_AF-A0A966PPG9-F1
#
_entry.id   AF-A0A966PPG9-F1
#
_cell.length_a   1.000
_cell.length_b   1.000
_cell.length_c   1.000
_cell.angle_alpha   90.00
_cell.angle_beta   90.00
_cell.angle_gamma   90.00
#
_symmetry.space_group_name_H-M   'P 1'
#
loop_
_entity.id
_entity.type
_entity.pdbx_description
1 polymer ?
#
loop_
_entity_poly.entity_id
_entity_poly.type
_entity_poly.pdbx_seq_one_letter_code
_entity_poly.pdbx_strand_id
1 'polypeptide(L)'
;PYLLPAPSAVARAAWSDSARMAAATLETAKAAVGGFALAAALGVALGSALGSSRMLQRGFYPLALLFQMVPLVAIAPLLVIWLGYGLRSTLASACIVAVFPVLASTLDGLRSTDPGLLEIFRIHHAGRLARWWKLELPSSLPSIVTGCRVAAGLAVIGAVVGEFVSGFAGDRAPLGIVITTGMREARTDIVFAAVAWVIFRYRDRGQALPEQTHGKPALEITLTVIPVLILIGVGVPTVGTIFDLAKTSDTEMTINVTGQQWWWEYDYPAVGDNADVYGISEPIVTSGQLVIPEDTKVLLRVTSRDVIHSYWIPKLNGKKDGVPGRVHLLRLEGSEPGIYAGQCTEFCGLSHAYMRMETVVLSKTDYAAWVANQLEPYASPSADNALAVEGEKLFLQQCARCHQVNGLLNPDGTPNIAAPDQYVVSGAAPNLTNLMTRNTFAGASWDLLTPECRDDVWNASSAEFGAKYLAGVSEDCLNQKDLREWLRNAPEKKPMYADPTKLTETGGKYRGMPALGLTEDQINAIVAYLLERK
;
A
#
# COMPACT_ATOMS: atom_id res chain seq x y z
N PRO A 1 -22.53 -16.93 -12.39
CA PRO A 1 -22.62 -16.90 -13.88
C PRO A 1 -21.22 -16.76 -14.48
N TYR A 2 -20.71 -17.86 -15.05
CA TYR A 2 -19.33 -18.01 -15.51
C TYR A 2 -19.08 -17.10 -16.73
N LEU A 3 -18.34 -16.00 -16.53
CA LEU A 3 -18.00 -14.96 -17.52
C LEU A 3 -16.85 -15.36 -18.47
N LEU A 4 -16.39 -16.62 -18.41
CA LEU A 4 -15.30 -17.12 -19.22
C LEU A 4 -15.82 -18.21 -20.16
N PRO A 5 -15.92 -17.92 -21.46
CA PRO A 5 -16.37 -18.88 -22.45
C PRO A 5 -15.30 -19.92 -22.75
N ALA A 6 -15.74 -21.08 -23.22
CA ALA A 6 -14.90 -22.25 -23.39
C ALA A 6 -13.78 -22.00 -24.44
N PRO A 7 -12.57 -22.57 -24.26
CA PRO A 7 -11.48 -22.54 -25.24
C PRO A 7 -11.85 -23.00 -26.67
N SER A 8 -12.96 -23.71 -26.84
CA SER A 8 -13.51 -24.12 -28.15
C SER A 8 -14.37 -23.05 -28.83
N ALA A 9 -15.02 -22.16 -28.09
CA ALA A 9 -15.77 -21.01 -28.61
C ALA A 9 -14.80 -19.93 -29.09
N VAL A 10 -13.80 -19.70 -28.24
CA VAL A 10 -12.53 -19.03 -28.53
C VAL A 10 -12.00 -19.49 -29.90
N ALA A 11 -11.56 -20.74 -30.05
CA ALA A 11 -10.99 -21.23 -31.30
C ALA A 11 -11.89 -21.06 -32.57
N ARG A 12 -13.21 -21.07 -32.42
CA ARG A 12 -14.16 -20.88 -33.54
C ARG A 12 -14.33 -19.43 -33.98
N ALA A 13 -14.34 -18.48 -33.04
CA ALA A 13 -14.46 -17.05 -33.36
C ALA A 13 -13.22 -16.53 -34.10
N ALA A 14 -12.07 -16.97 -33.61
CA ALA A 14 -10.79 -16.92 -34.28
C ALA A 14 -10.87 -17.37 -35.74
N TRP A 15 -11.39 -18.58 -35.96
CA TRP A 15 -11.47 -19.19 -37.26
C TRP A 15 -12.35 -18.41 -38.24
N SER A 16 -13.46 -17.90 -37.74
CA SER A 16 -14.48 -17.24 -38.56
C SER A 16 -14.09 -15.81 -38.98
N ASP A 17 -13.44 -15.00 -38.12
CA ASP A 17 -13.16 -13.58 -38.40
C ASP A 17 -11.72 -13.32 -38.90
N SER A 18 -11.19 -14.28 -39.67
CA SER A 18 -9.75 -14.36 -39.91
C SER A 18 -9.18 -13.39 -40.95
N ALA A 19 -9.96 -12.86 -41.87
CA ALA A 19 -9.41 -11.83 -42.78
C ALA A 19 -9.17 -10.52 -42.03
N ARG A 20 -10.03 -10.21 -41.07
CA ARG A 20 -10.07 -8.95 -40.33
C ARG A 20 -8.91 -8.79 -39.36
N MET A 21 -8.57 -9.83 -38.58
CA MET A 21 -7.49 -9.72 -37.58
C MET A 21 -6.08 -9.58 -38.20
N ALA A 22 -5.87 -10.09 -39.43
CA ALA A 22 -4.59 -9.96 -40.13
C ALA A 22 -4.35 -8.52 -40.61
N ALA A 23 -5.37 -7.92 -41.23
CA ALA A 23 -5.34 -6.53 -41.64
C ALA A 23 -5.14 -5.62 -40.44
N ALA A 24 -5.79 -5.93 -39.32
CA ALA A 24 -5.67 -5.20 -38.08
C ALA A 24 -4.23 -5.16 -37.55
N THR A 25 -3.57 -6.33 -37.51
CA THR A 25 -2.20 -6.47 -36.98
C THR A 25 -1.18 -5.72 -37.83
N LEU A 26 -1.35 -5.73 -39.16
CA LEU A 26 -0.43 -5.06 -40.07
C LEU A 26 -0.46 -3.54 -39.91
N GLU A 27 -1.63 -2.95 -39.66
CA GLU A 27 -1.75 -1.52 -39.42
C GLU A 27 -1.11 -1.11 -38.09
N THR A 28 -1.29 -1.90 -37.04
CA THR A 28 -0.60 -1.72 -35.75
C THR A 28 0.91 -1.83 -35.89
N ALA A 29 1.39 -2.84 -36.64
CA ALA A 29 2.82 -3.04 -36.84
C ALA A 29 3.46 -1.88 -37.61
N LYS A 30 2.80 -1.35 -38.65
CA LYS A 30 3.28 -0.17 -39.38
C LYS A 30 3.41 1.03 -38.45
N ALA A 31 2.44 1.25 -37.57
CA ALA A 31 2.46 2.35 -36.61
C ALA A 31 3.55 2.17 -35.56
N ALA A 32 3.69 0.97 -34.99
CA ALA A 32 4.68 0.65 -33.97
C ALA A 32 6.10 0.71 -34.52
N VAL A 33 6.37 0.08 -35.67
CA VAL A 33 7.70 0.08 -36.31
C VAL A 33 8.05 1.46 -36.84
N GLY A 34 7.11 2.15 -37.50
CA GLY A 34 7.32 3.51 -37.98
C GLY A 34 7.56 4.49 -36.84
N GLY A 35 6.80 4.37 -35.75
CA GLY A 35 6.93 5.20 -34.56
C GLY A 35 8.22 4.92 -33.82
N PHE A 36 8.62 3.65 -33.70
CA PHE A 36 9.90 3.25 -33.13
C PHE A 36 11.08 3.76 -33.94
N ALA A 37 11.08 3.60 -35.27
CA ALA A 37 12.17 4.06 -36.12
C ALA A 37 12.34 5.59 -36.02
N LEU A 38 11.22 6.33 -36.00
CA LEU A 38 11.21 7.77 -35.81
C LEU A 38 11.71 8.16 -34.42
N ALA A 39 11.25 7.47 -33.38
CA ALA A 39 11.69 7.68 -32.00
C ALA A 39 13.18 7.38 -31.81
N ALA A 40 13.70 6.33 -32.45
CA ALA A 40 15.11 5.99 -32.39
C ALA A 40 15.97 7.10 -33.02
N ALA A 41 15.59 7.56 -34.22
CA ALA A 41 16.28 8.66 -34.88
C ALA A 41 16.21 9.97 -34.10
N LEU A 42 15.01 10.36 -33.65
CA LEU A 42 14.79 11.59 -32.87
C LEU A 42 15.46 11.52 -31.50
N GLY A 43 15.38 10.39 -30.80
CA GLY A 43 15.96 10.20 -29.49
C GLY A 43 17.49 10.30 -29.53
N VAL A 44 18.12 9.66 -30.51
CA VAL A 44 19.58 9.76 -30.71
C VAL A 44 19.99 11.20 -31.06
N ALA A 45 19.24 11.86 -31.96
CA ALA A 45 19.52 13.24 -32.37
C ALA A 45 19.37 14.24 -31.21
N LEU A 46 18.26 14.17 -30.46
CA LEU A 46 17.99 15.03 -29.31
C LEU A 46 18.94 14.75 -28.14
N GLY A 47 19.22 13.48 -27.85
CA GLY A 47 20.21 13.07 -26.85
C GLY A 47 21.60 13.60 -27.18
N SER A 48 22.00 13.53 -28.45
CA SER A 48 23.26 14.10 -28.96
C SER A 48 23.30 15.63 -28.86
N ALA A 49 22.21 16.31 -29.22
CA ALA A 49 22.11 17.76 -29.13
C ALA A 49 22.21 18.24 -27.66
N LEU A 50 21.51 17.56 -26.73
CA LEU A 50 21.60 17.85 -25.30
C LEU A 50 22.99 17.55 -24.74
N GLY A 51 23.66 16.50 -25.22
CA GLY A 51 25.03 16.15 -24.84
C GLY A 51 26.08 17.19 -25.28
N SER A 52 25.81 17.91 -26.37
CA SER A 52 26.74 18.90 -26.93
C SER A 52 26.89 20.19 -26.09
N SER A 53 25.92 20.49 -25.22
CA SER A 53 25.90 21.73 -24.41
C SER A 53 25.33 21.51 -23.01
N ARG A 54 26.14 21.83 -22.00
CA ARG A 54 25.74 21.77 -20.58
C ARG A 54 24.55 22.68 -20.25
N MET A 55 24.33 23.75 -21.02
CA MET A 55 23.22 24.68 -20.82
C MET A 55 21.90 24.09 -21.33
N LEU A 56 21.91 23.51 -22.53
CA LEU A 56 20.74 22.83 -23.11
C LEU A 56 20.33 21.63 -22.24
N GLN A 57 21.32 20.86 -21.79
CA GLN A 57 21.10 19.74 -20.89
C GLN A 57 20.38 20.16 -19.61
N ARG A 58 20.90 21.16 -18.88
CA ARG A 58 20.32 21.59 -17.59
C ARG A 58 18.91 22.16 -17.74
N GLY A 59 18.61 22.81 -18.87
CA GLY A 59 17.28 23.37 -19.14
C GLY A 59 16.25 22.34 -19.60
N PHE A 60 16.61 21.49 -20.57
CA PHE A 60 15.63 20.66 -21.28
C PHE A 60 15.56 19.20 -20.83
N TYR A 61 16.60 18.66 -20.19
CA TYR A 61 16.58 17.26 -19.73
C TYR A 61 15.50 17.01 -18.65
N PRO A 62 15.34 17.86 -17.61
CA PRO A 62 14.26 17.67 -16.64
C PRO A 62 12.87 17.76 -17.27
N LEU A 63 12.70 18.65 -18.26
CA LEU A 63 11.45 18.77 -19.02
C LEU A 63 11.16 17.51 -19.83
N ALA A 64 12.16 16.91 -20.49
CA ALA A 64 12.00 15.68 -21.24
C ALA A 64 11.53 14.51 -20.33
N LEU A 65 12.10 14.39 -19.13
CA LEU A 65 11.67 13.37 -18.15
C LEU A 65 10.26 13.66 -17.60
N LEU A 66 9.90 14.94 -17.41
CA LEU A 66 8.57 15.32 -16.97
C LEU A 66 7.51 14.98 -18.03
N PHE A 67 7.78 15.26 -19.30
CA PHE A 67 6.87 14.94 -20.41
C PHE A 67 6.69 13.44 -20.62
N GLN A 68 7.70 12.62 -20.29
CA GLN A 68 7.57 11.16 -20.30
C GLN A 68 6.49 10.65 -19.34
N MET A 69 6.23 11.36 -18.24
CA MET A 69 5.23 10.98 -17.24
C MET A 69 3.79 11.32 -17.66
N VAL A 70 3.60 12.11 -18.71
CA VAL A 70 2.26 12.48 -19.17
C VAL A 70 1.59 11.23 -19.78
N PRO A 71 0.44 10.78 -19.26
CA PRO A 71 -0.21 9.58 -19.76
C PRO A 71 -0.54 9.71 -21.25
N LEU A 72 -0.09 8.75 -22.08
CA LEU A 72 -0.36 8.78 -23.51
C LEU A 72 -1.88 8.84 -23.81
N VAL A 73 -2.71 8.21 -22.98
CA VAL A 73 -4.17 8.23 -23.11
C VAL A 73 -4.73 9.66 -23.08
N ALA A 74 -4.07 10.60 -22.37
CA ALA A 74 -4.48 11.99 -22.31
C ALA A 74 -4.03 12.81 -23.54
N ILE A 75 -2.91 12.44 -24.17
CA ILE A 75 -2.33 13.16 -25.32
C ILE A 75 -2.83 12.59 -26.65
N ALA A 76 -3.13 11.30 -26.72
CA ALA A 76 -3.56 10.62 -27.94
C ALA A 76 -4.75 11.31 -28.64
N PRO A 77 -5.78 11.86 -27.95
CA PRO A 77 -6.86 12.59 -28.63
C PRO A 77 -6.37 13.85 -29.35
N LEU A 78 -5.41 14.57 -28.76
CA LEU A 78 -4.82 15.76 -29.36
C LEU A 78 -4.02 15.41 -30.63
N LEU A 79 -3.29 14.30 -30.60
CA LEU A 79 -2.55 13.80 -31.77
C LEU A 79 -3.48 13.45 -32.93
N VAL A 80 -4.66 12.92 -32.63
CA VAL A 80 -5.70 12.62 -33.62
C VAL A 80 -6.29 13.90 -34.20
N ILE A 81 -6.53 14.93 -33.37
CA ILE A 81 -7.00 16.24 -33.84
C ILE A 81 -5.96 16.90 -34.76
N TRP A 82 -4.67 16.82 -34.42
CA TRP A 82 -3.61 17.49 -35.18
C TRP A 82 -3.16 16.73 -36.42
N LEU A 83 -3.07 15.41 -36.35
CA LEU A 83 -2.49 14.56 -37.41
C LEU A 83 -3.55 13.79 -38.21
N GLY A 84 -4.81 13.92 -37.81
CA GLY A 84 -5.94 13.17 -38.35
C GLY A 84 -6.01 11.74 -37.79
N TYR A 85 -7.16 11.10 -38.03
CA TYR A 85 -7.40 9.70 -37.67
C TYR A 85 -6.45 8.73 -38.39
N GLY A 86 -6.22 7.58 -37.75
CA GLY A 86 -5.46 6.48 -38.34
C GLY A 86 -3.94 6.59 -38.17
N LEU A 87 -3.20 5.98 -39.10
CA LEU A 87 -1.78 5.62 -38.95
C LEU A 87 -0.87 6.77 -38.49
N ARG A 88 -1.12 8.02 -38.92
CA ARG A 88 -0.26 9.17 -38.56
C ARG A 88 -0.30 9.50 -37.08
N SER A 89 -1.50 9.58 -36.49
CA SER A 89 -1.68 9.79 -35.06
C SER A 89 -1.17 8.61 -34.22
N THR A 90 -1.36 7.37 -34.70
CA THR A 90 -0.88 6.16 -34.04
C THR A 90 0.65 6.07 -34.06
N LEU A 91 1.27 6.40 -35.20
CA LEU A 91 2.72 6.47 -35.36
C LEU A 91 3.32 7.55 -34.46
N ALA A 92 2.68 8.72 -34.39
CA ALA A 92 3.10 9.78 -33.48
C ALA A 92 2.96 9.37 -32.01
N SER A 93 1.89 8.66 -31.64
CA SER A 93 1.67 8.13 -30.30
C SER A 93 2.76 7.12 -29.92
N ALA A 94 3.05 6.17 -30.81
CA ALA A 94 4.14 5.21 -30.66
C ALA A 94 5.51 5.91 -30.54
N CYS A 95 5.76 6.93 -31.36
CA CYS A 95 6.99 7.70 -31.33
C CYS A 95 7.17 8.47 -30.02
N ILE A 96 6.13 9.13 -29.51
CA ILE A 96 6.19 9.95 -28.30
C ILE A 96 6.55 9.12 -27.08
N VAL A 97 5.98 7.92 -26.93
CA VAL A 97 6.31 7.07 -25.77
C VAL A 97 7.71 6.45 -25.93
N ALA A 98 8.11 6.13 -27.15
CA ALA A 98 9.38 5.46 -27.44
C ALA A 98 10.60 6.41 -27.48
N VAL A 99 10.42 7.72 -27.70
CA VAL A 99 11.56 8.66 -27.90
C VAL A 99 12.34 8.92 -26.62
N PHE A 100 11.68 8.96 -25.46
CA PHE A 100 12.32 9.36 -24.19
C PHE A 100 13.35 8.35 -23.67
N PRO A 101 13.08 7.02 -23.66
CA PRO A 101 14.10 6.03 -23.31
C PRO A 101 15.34 6.10 -24.20
N VAL A 102 15.16 6.27 -25.53
CA VAL A 102 16.29 6.40 -26.46
C VAL A 102 17.08 7.67 -26.18
N LEU A 103 16.40 8.81 -25.97
CA LEU A 103 17.03 10.08 -25.63
C LEU A 103 17.85 9.98 -24.35
N ALA A 104 17.27 9.45 -23.28
CA ALA A 104 17.92 9.33 -21.98
C ALA A 104 19.17 8.43 -22.08
N SER A 105 19.03 7.23 -22.64
CA SER A 105 20.15 6.31 -22.78
C SER A 105 21.25 6.80 -23.74
N THR A 106 20.89 7.56 -24.79
CA THR A 106 21.88 8.22 -25.65
C THR A 106 22.68 9.25 -24.86
N LEU A 107 22.00 10.10 -24.09
CA LEU A 107 22.64 11.16 -23.32
C LEU A 107 23.54 10.61 -22.21
N ASP A 108 23.11 9.55 -21.52
CA ASP A 108 23.92 8.88 -20.51
C ASP A 108 25.13 8.19 -21.13
N GLY A 109 24.96 7.54 -22.29
CA GLY A 109 26.05 6.93 -23.05
C GLY A 109 27.12 7.94 -23.49
N LEU A 110 26.71 9.13 -23.93
CA LEU A 110 27.65 10.20 -24.30
C LEU A 110 28.46 10.68 -23.10
N ARG A 111 27.85 10.73 -21.90
CA ARG A 111 28.52 11.16 -20.66
C ARG A 111 29.45 10.11 -20.08
N SER A 112 29.22 8.83 -20.36
CA SER A 112 30.10 7.73 -19.93
C SER A 112 31.35 7.58 -20.79
N THR A 113 31.58 8.46 -21.78
CA THR A 113 32.80 8.45 -22.59
C THR A 113 34.03 8.66 -21.71
N ASP A 114 35.05 7.82 -21.89
CA ASP A 114 36.29 7.85 -21.11
C ASP A 114 36.95 9.26 -21.15
N PRO A 115 37.18 9.90 -19.98
CA PRO A 115 37.87 11.18 -19.88
C PRO A 115 39.24 11.22 -20.55
N GLY A 116 40.01 10.12 -20.52
CA GLY A 116 41.35 10.05 -21.13
C GLY A 116 41.31 10.15 -22.65
N LEU A 117 40.30 9.52 -23.30
CA LEU A 117 40.11 9.64 -24.74
C LEU A 117 39.65 11.05 -25.14
N LEU A 118 38.85 11.70 -24.29
CA LEU A 118 38.43 13.09 -24.51
C LEU A 118 39.61 14.06 -24.43
N GLU A 119 40.58 13.80 -23.54
CA GLU A 119 41.82 14.60 -23.42
C GLU A 119 42.72 14.44 -24.64
N ILE A 120 42.90 13.23 -25.16
CA ILE A 120 43.67 12.99 -26.40
C ILE A 120 43.08 13.78 -27.58
N PHE A 121 41.76 13.73 -27.77
CA PHE A 121 41.09 14.52 -28.82
C PHE A 121 41.22 16.04 -28.59
N ARG A 122 41.31 16.49 -27.34
CA ARG A 122 41.51 17.90 -26.99
C ARG A 122 42.94 18.37 -27.29
N ILE A 123 43.95 17.53 -27.03
CA ILE A 123 45.37 17.80 -27.33
C ILE A 123 45.59 17.93 -28.85
N HIS A 124 44.91 17.09 -29.65
CA HIS A 124 44.94 17.18 -31.11
C HIS A 124 44.06 18.29 -31.69
N HIS A 125 43.55 19.22 -30.86
CA HIS A 125 42.67 20.33 -31.27
C HIS A 125 41.45 19.88 -32.10
N ALA A 126 40.93 18.67 -31.87
CA ALA A 126 39.78 18.17 -32.61
C ALA A 126 38.53 18.99 -32.27
N GLY A 127 37.85 19.48 -33.30
CA GLY A 127 36.59 20.21 -33.18
C GLY A 127 35.47 19.37 -32.57
N ARG A 128 34.44 20.03 -32.03
CA ARG A 128 33.32 19.38 -31.31
C ARG A 128 32.61 18.32 -32.16
N LEU A 129 32.41 18.59 -33.45
CA LEU A 129 31.77 17.64 -34.38
C LEU A 129 32.64 16.41 -34.66
N ALA A 130 33.96 16.60 -34.79
CA ALA A 130 34.90 15.50 -35.00
C ALA A 130 34.99 14.59 -33.77
N ARG A 131 34.96 15.18 -32.57
CA ARG A 131 34.91 14.46 -31.29
C ARG A 131 33.59 13.69 -31.14
N TRP A 132 32.46 14.34 -31.41
CA TRP A 132 31.15 13.70 -31.33
C TRP A 132 31.06 12.50 -32.29
N TRP A 133 31.44 12.67 -33.55
CA TRP A 133 31.30 11.62 -34.58
C TRP A 133 32.29 10.46 -34.40
N LYS A 134 33.54 10.73 -33.99
CA LYS A 134 34.61 9.72 -33.95
C LYS A 134 34.85 9.10 -32.58
N LEU A 135 34.34 9.70 -31.50
CA LEU A 135 34.59 9.25 -30.13
C LEU A 135 33.29 9.07 -29.35
N GLU A 136 32.54 10.16 -29.11
CA GLU A 136 31.41 10.10 -28.17
C GLU A 136 30.24 9.25 -28.70
N LEU A 137 29.85 9.41 -29.97
CA LEU A 137 28.76 8.62 -30.57
C LEU A 137 29.10 7.12 -30.63
N PRO A 138 30.28 6.68 -31.13
CA PRO A 138 30.69 5.28 -31.08
C PRO A 138 30.73 4.70 -29.66
N SER A 139 31.27 5.45 -28.68
CA SER A 139 31.33 5.00 -27.28
C SER A 139 29.95 4.87 -26.65
N SER A 140 28.95 5.65 -27.11
CA SER A 140 27.58 5.62 -26.60
C SER A 140 26.68 4.52 -27.22
N LEU A 141 27.14 3.84 -28.29
CA LEU A 141 26.34 2.84 -29.02
C LEU A 141 25.71 1.74 -28.13
N PRO A 142 26.40 1.14 -27.13
CA PRO A 142 25.79 0.13 -26.28
C PRO A 142 24.60 0.66 -25.48
N SER A 143 24.69 1.90 -24.98
CA SER A 143 23.60 2.56 -24.27
C SER A 143 22.45 2.92 -25.21
N ILE A 144 22.74 3.39 -26.43
CA ILE A 144 21.71 3.63 -27.46
C ILE A 144 20.94 2.35 -27.78
N VAL A 145 21.63 1.22 -27.97
CA VAL A 145 21.00 -0.09 -28.23
C VAL A 145 20.13 -0.52 -27.05
N THR A 146 20.57 -0.25 -25.81
CA THR A 146 19.79 -0.52 -24.60
C THR A 146 18.51 0.32 -24.56
N GLY A 147 18.60 1.62 -24.86
CA GLY A 147 17.44 2.50 -24.97
C GLY A 147 16.48 2.07 -26.07
N CYS A 148 16.99 1.70 -27.25
CA CYS A 148 16.19 1.17 -28.36
C CYS A 148 15.47 -0.14 -28.00
N ARG A 149 16.09 -1.03 -27.23
CA ARG A 149 15.45 -2.27 -26.77
C ARG A 149 14.22 -1.99 -25.90
N VAL A 150 14.34 -1.04 -24.97
CA VAL A 150 13.22 -0.62 -24.10
C VAL A 150 12.14 0.10 -24.92
N ALA A 151 12.56 1.01 -25.81
CA ALA A 151 11.67 1.79 -26.66
C ALA A 151 10.87 0.94 -27.66
N ALA A 152 11.40 -0.20 -28.12
CA ALA A 152 10.69 -1.10 -29.02
C ALA A 152 9.39 -1.67 -28.40
N GLY A 153 9.42 -2.08 -27.13
CA GLY A 153 8.23 -2.53 -26.41
C GLY A 153 7.22 -1.40 -26.18
N LEU A 154 7.73 -0.22 -25.80
CA LEU A 154 6.91 0.96 -25.57
C LEU A 154 6.26 1.51 -26.85
N ALA A 155 6.91 1.37 -28.00
CA ALA A 155 6.34 1.75 -29.30
C ALA A 155 5.11 0.90 -29.65
N VAL A 156 5.11 -0.39 -29.31
CA VAL A 156 3.94 -1.27 -29.48
C VAL A 156 2.80 -0.84 -28.55
N ILE A 157 3.10 -0.57 -27.28
CA ILE A 157 2.11 -0.05 -26.32
C ILE A 157 1.54 1.29 -26.81
N GLY A 158 2.41 2.18 -27.28
CA GLY A 158 2.02 3.49 -27.79
C GLY A 158 1.22 3.42 -29.08
N ALA A 159 1.47 2.43 -29.95
CA ALA A 159 0.66 2.16 -31.11
C ALA A 159 -0.73 1.66 -30.70
N VAL A 160 -0.83 0.66 -29.82
CA VAL A 160 -2.12 0.11 -29.37
C VAL A 160 -2.97 1.15 -28.63
N VAL A 161 -2.36 1.95 -27.75
CA VAL A 161 -3.04 3.05 -27.06
C VAL A 161 -3.44 4.15 -28.05
N GLY A 162 -2.55 4.46 -29.00
CA GLY A 162 -2.85 5.38 -30.10
C GLY A 162 -4.06 4.92 -30.90
N GLU A 163 -4.17 3.62 -31.18
CA GLU A 163 -5.29 3.01 -31.91
C GLU A 163 -6.62 3.07 -31.18
N PHE A 164 -6.62 2.90 -29.86
CA PHE A 164 -7.84 3.01 -29.05
C PHE A 164 -8.51 4.39 -29.18
N VAL A 165 -7.71 5.41 -29.46
CA VAL A 165 -8.14 6.80 -29.52
C VAL A 165 -8.25 7.32 -30.95
N SER A 166 -7.42 6.80 -31.87
CA SER A 166 -7.33 7.26 -33.26
C SER A 166 -8.38 6.71 -34.22
N GLY A 167 -9.45 6.11 -33.68
CA GLY A 167 -10.71 5.80 -34.38
C GLY A 167 -10.53 5.45 -35.85
N PHE A 168 -10.09 4.22 -36.13
CA PHE A 168 -10.00 3.76 -37.51
C PHE A 168 -11.41 3.45 -38.05
N ALA A 169 -11.83 4.15 -39.12
CA ALA A 169 -13.07 3.86 -39.84
C ALA A 169 -12.78 3.04 -41.11
N GLY A 170 -13.47 1.90 -41.31
CA GLY A 170 -13.35 0.99 -42.47
C GLY A 170 -12.85 -0.42 -42.13
N ASP A 171 -12.86 -1.37 -43.08
CA ASP A 171 -12.57 -2.81 -42.81
C ASP A 171 -11.07 -3.13 -42.53
N ARG A 172 -10.26 -2.12 -42.20
CA ARG A 172 -8.86 -2.20 -41.76
C ARG A 172 -8.66 -1.64 -40.35
N ALA A 173 -9.58 -1.96 -39.44
CA ALA A 173 -9.48 -1.59 -38.04
C ALA A 173 -8.28 -2.32 -37.38
N PRO A 174 -7.33 -1.61 -36.75
CA PRO A 174 -6.17 -2.21 -36.11
C PRO A 174 -6.50 -2.94 -34.82
N LEU A 175 -5.53 -3.69 -34.31
CA LEU A 175 -5.78 -4.72 -33.30
C LEU A 175 -6.40 -4.12 -32.02
N GLY A 176 -6.01 -2.90 -31.65
CA GLY A 176 -6.59 -2.22 -30.51
C GLY A 176 -8.10 -1.93 -30.64
N ILE A 177 -8.58 -1.62 -31.85
CA ILE A 177 -10.00 -1.37 -32.10
C ILE A 177 -10.83 -2.66 -32.04
N VAL A 178 -10.24 -3.79 -32.46
CA VAL A 178 -10.92 -5.10 -32.38
C VAL A 178 -11.09 -5.56 -30.93
N ILE A 179 -10.08 -5.35 -30.09
CA ILE A 179 -10.12 -5.66 -28.65
C ILE A 179 -11.18 -4.83 -27.94
N THR A 180 -11.20 -3.51 -28.19
CA THR A 180 -12.16 -2.59 -27.54
C THR A 180 -13.61 -2.84 -27.98
N THR A 181 -13.83 -3.27 -29.22
CA THR A 181 -15.15 -3.68 -29.71
C THR A 181 -15.62 -5.00 -29.04
N GLY A 182 -14.73 -5.99 -28.88
CA GLY A 182 -15.05 -7.25 -28.19
C GLY A 182 -15.26 -7.10 -26.67
N MET A 183 -14.55 -6.17 -26.03
CA MET A 183 -14.77 -5.81 -24.61
C MET A 183 -16.14 -5.15 -24.39
N ARG A 184 -16.62 -4.33 -25.35
CA ARG A 184 -17.94 -3.70 -25.29
C ARG A 184 -19.10 -4.71 -25.42
N GLU A 185 -18.84 -5.91 -25.92
CA GLU A 185 -19.83 -7.00 -26.09
C GLU A 185 -19.70 -8.15 -25.05
N ALA A 186 -18.80 -8.03 -24.06
CA ALA A 186 -18.58 -9.03 -22.99
C ALA A 186 -18.27 -10.47 -23.48
N ARG A 187 -17.58 -10.62 -24.63
CA ARG A 187 -17.21 -11.91 -25.22
C ARG A 187 -15.71 -12.19 -25.10
N THR A 188 -15.31 -12.60 -23.89
CA THR A 188 -13.95 -13.01 -23.48
C THR A 188 -13.41 -14.21 -24.26
N ASP A 189 -14.26 -14.95 -24.97
CA ASP A 189 -13.90 -16.07 -25.85
C ASP A 189 -13.14 -15.54 -27.04
N ILE A 190 -13.70 -14.50 -27.65
CA ILE A 190 -13.19 -13.92 -28.87
C ILE A 190 -11.80 -13.28 -28.63
N VAL A 191 -11.48 -12.91 -27.38
CA VAL A 191 -10.16 -12.39 -27.03
C VAL A 191 -9.11 -13.49 -26.96
N PHE A 192 -9.36 -14.58 -26.21
CA PHE A 192 -8.45 -15.73 -26.19
C PHE A 192 -8.38 -16.41 -27.57
N ALA A 193 -9.47 -16.32 -28.34
CA ALA A 193 -9.57 -16.79 -29.72
C ALA A 193 -8.55 -16.12 -30.59
N ALA A 194 -8.66 -14.79 -30.63
CA ALA A 194 -7.86 -13.91 -31.43
C ALA A 194 -6.38 -14.16 -31.15
N VAL A 195 -6.00 -14.26 -29.88
CA VAL A 195 -4.60 -14.53 -29.48
C VAL A 195 -4.14 -15.90 -29.97
N ALA A 196 -4.91 -16.97 -29.76
CA ALA A 196 -4.54 -18.32 -30.22
C ALA A 196 -4.52 -18.42 -31.76
N TRP A 197 -5.42 -17.73 -32.45
CA TRP A 197 -5.52 -17.70 -33.91
C TRP A 197 -4.42 -16.90 -34.58
N VAL A 198 -3.94 -15.85 -33.93
CA VAL A 198 -2.77 -15.11 -34.38
C VAL A 198 -1.52 -15.98 -34.34
N ILE A 199 -1.37 -16.82 -33.31
CA ILE A 199 -0.25 -17.74 -33.16
C ILE A 199 -0.28 -18.84 -34.24
N PHE A 200 -1.45 -19.38 -34.61
CA PHE A 200 -1.53 -20.55 -35.48
C PHE A 200 -1.91 -20.27 -36.95
N ARG A 201 -2.69 -19.22 -37.24
CA ARG A 201 -3.25 -19.00 -38.58
C ARG A 201 -2.53 -17.94 -39.41
N TYR A 202 -2.02 -16.86 -38.81
CA TYR A 202 -1.32 -15.77 -39.54
C TYR A 202 0.18 -15.98 -39.68
N ARG A 203 0.47 -17.24 -39.95
CA ARG A 203 1.29 -17.55 -41.11
C ARG A 203 0.60 -17.02 -42.37
N ASP A 204 1.24 -16.07 -43.05
CA ASP A 204 0.74 -15.38 -44.25
C ASP A 204 0.28 -16.32 -45.42
N ARG A 205 -0.75 -15.89 -46.23
CA ARG A 205 -1.37 -16.60 -47.41
C ARG A 205 -2.07 -15.75 -48.56
N GLY A 206 -2.29 -14.41 -48.49
CA GLY A 206 -2.63 -13.46 -49.62
C GLY A 206 -4.10 -13.08 -50.09
N GLN A 207 -4.76 -11.97 -49.63
CA GLN A 207 -6.17 -11.53 -49.97
C GLN A 207 -6.47 -9.96 -49.95
N ALA A 208 -7.68 -9.39 -50.36
CA ALA A 208 -8.00 -7.97 -50.85
C ALA A 208 -8.74 -6.88 -49.92
N LEU A 209 -9.13 -5.67 -50.42
CA LEU A 209 -9.30 -4.30 -49.74
C LEU A 209 -10.73 -3.62 -49.57
N PRO A 210 -11.00 -2.65 -48.63
CA PRO A 210 -12.36 -2.11 -48.25
C PRO A 210 -12.69 -0.55 -48.26
N GLU A 211 -13.94 -0.11 -47.89
CA GLU A 211 -14.60 1.25 -48.00
C GLU A 211 -14.02 2.43 -47.15
N GLN A 212 -14.19 3.70 -47.59
CA GLN A 212 -13.50 4.94 -47.11
C GLN A 212 -14.45 6.09 -46.64
N THR A 213 -14.51 6.44 -45.34
CA THR A 213 -15.26 7.62 -44.81
C THR A 213 -14.39 8.49 -43.87
N HIS A 214 -14.69 9.79 -43.73
CA HIS A 214 -13.79 10.78 -43.08
C HIS A 214 -14.23 11.32 -41.71
N GLY A 215 -15.36 10.87 -41.15
CA GLY A 215 -15.82 11.26 -39.81
C GLY A 215 -17.30 11.68 -39.76
N LYS A 216 -17.80 11.90 -38.55
CA LYS A 216 -19.16 12.39 -38.29
C LYS A 216 -19.05 13.41 -37.14
N PRO A 217 -19.10 14.73 -37.39
CA PRO A 217 -18.90 15.76 -36.36
C PRO A 217 -19.82 15.58 -35.14
N ALA A 218 -21.06 15.14 -35.36
CA ALA A 218 -21.99 14.83 -34.28
C ALA A 218 -21.46 13.72 -33.34
N LEU A 219 -20.80 12.68 -33.89
CA LEU A 219 -20.21 11.60 -33.11
C LEU A 219 -18.98 12.06 -32.34
N GLU A 220 -18.15 12.91 -32.92
CA GLU A 220 -16.93 13.45 -32.29
C GLU A 220 -17.24 14.37 -31.10
N ILE A 221 -18.22 15.27 -31.28
CA ILE A 221 -18.73 16.11 -30.18
C ILE A 221 -19.31 15.22 -29.08
N THR A 222 -20.12 14.22 -29.46
CA THR A 222 -20.74 13.28 -28.52
C THR A 222 -19.67 12.51 -27.72
N LEU A 223 -18.65 11.97 -28.39
CA LEU A 223 -17.57 11.19 -27.75
C LEU A 223 -16.59 12.03 -26.93
N THR A 224 -16.61 13.36 -27.04
CA THR A 224 -15.78 14.26 -26.22
C THR A 224 -16.58 14.78 -25.02
N VAL A 225 -17.81 15.25 -25.28
CA VAL A 225 -18.69 15.78 -24.26
C VAL A 225 -19.07 14.69 -23.27
N ILE A 226 -19.35 13.45 -23.71
CA ILE A 226 -19.72 12.35 -22.81
C ILE A 226 -18.61 12.05 -21.76
N PRO A 227 -17.34 11.76 -22.12
CA PRO A 227 -16.29 11.52 -21.12
C PRO A 227 -16.04 12.71 -20.20
N VAL A 228 -16.11 13.95 -20.71
CA VAL A 228 -15.97 15.15 -19.86
C VAL A 228 -17.11 15.21 -18.85
N LEU A 229 -18.36 14.98 -19.28
CA LEU A 229 -19.51 14.93 -18.38
C LEU A 229 -19.41 13.76 -17.39
N ILE A 230 -18.88 12.60 -17.79
CA ILE A 230 -18.62 11.47 -16.89
C ILE A 230 -17.57 11.84 -15.84
N LEU A 231 -16.44 12.44 -16.25
CA LEU A 231 -15.38 12.87 -15.32
C LEU A 231 -15.85 13.97 -14.39
N ILE A 232 -16.69 14.90 -14.85
CA ILE A 232 -17.34 15.89 -13.99
C ILE A 232 -18.29 15.16 -13.02
N GLY A 233 -19.10 14.24 -13.54
CA GLY A 233 -20.07 13.46 -12.77
C GLY A 233 -19.43 12.59 -11.69
N VAL A 234 -18.22 12.07 -11.90
CA VAL A 234 -17.46 11.31 -10.89
C VAL A 234 -16.61 12.25 -10.02
N GLY A 235 -15.95 13.24 -10.62
CA GLY A 235 -14.97 14.10 -9.98
C GLY A 235 -15.57 15.05 -8.96
N VAL A 236 -16.72 15.69 -9.27
CA VAL A 236 -17.40 16.60 -8.35
C VAL A 236 -17.80 15.91 -7.04
N PRO A 237 -18.51 14.76 -7.04
CA PRO A 237 -18.82 14.06 -5.79
C PRO A 237 -17.56 13.50 -5.14
N THR A 238 -16.57 13.01 -5.90
CA THR A 238 -15.30 12.52 -5.31
C THR A 238 -14.59 13.59 -4.49
N VAL A 239 -14.45 14.81 -5.02
CA VAL A 239 -13.81 15.91 -4.30
C VAL A 239 -14.63 16.27 -3.05
N GLY A 240 -15.95 16.36 -3.17
CA GLY A 240 -16.84 16.59 -2.02
C GLY A 240 -16.65 15.55 -0.92
N THR A 241 -16.72 14.26 -1.28
CA THR A 241 -16.49 13.14 -0.36
C THR A 241 -15.10 13.19 0.28
N ILE A 242 -14.04 13.57 -0.45
CA ILE A 242 -12.69 13.70 0.12
C ILE A 242 -12.67 14.77 1.22
N PHE A 243 -13.30 15.93 1.00
CA PHE A 243 -13.37 16.99 2.01
C PHE A 243 -14.25 16.58 3.21
N ASP A 244 -15.37 15.89 2.98
CA ASP A 244 -16.25 15.40 4.04
C ASP A 244 -15.59 14.31 4.90
N LEU A 245 -14.77 13.44 4.29
CA LEU A 245 -13.97 12.44 5.01
C LEU A 245 -12.80 13.06 5.76
N ALA A 246 -12.20 14.12 5.23
CA ALA A 246 -11.07 14.84 5.85
C ALA A 246 -11.51 15.82 6.96
N LYS A 247 -12.80 16.09 7.09
CA LYS A 247 -13.34 16.97 8.12
C LYS A 247 -13.08 16.40 9.52
N THR A 248 -12.61 17.27 10.42
CA THR A 248 -12.32 16.94 11.82
C THR A 248 -13.07 17.84 12.80
N SER A 249 -13.83 18.82 12.32
CA SER A 249 -14.54 19.76 13.20
C SER A 249 -15.84 19.21 13.77
N ASP A 250 -16.28 18.04 13.30
CA ASP A 250 -17.47 17.33 13.75
C ASP A 250 -17.15 16.04 14.51
N THR A 251 -15.90 15.88 14.97
CA THR A 251 -15.49 14.75 15.79
C THR A 251 -15.84 14.98 17.25
N GLU A 252 -16.32 13.94 17.93
CA GLU A 252 -16.87 14.00 19.28
C GLU A 252 -15.89 13.44 20.32
N MET A 253 -14.95 12.60 19.91
CA MET A 253 -13.97 11.95 20.78
C MET A 253 -12.59 12.03 20.15
N THR A 254 -11.53 12.12 20.95
CA THR A 254 -10.14 12.09 20.45
C THR A 254 -9.36 10.93 21.07
N ILE A 255 -8.65 10.16 20.25
CA ILE A 255 -7.78 9.06 20.70
C ILE A 255 -6.41 9.20 20.05
N ASN A 256 -5.35 9.11 20.84
CA ASN A 256 -3.99 9.08 20.33
C ASN A 256 -3.63 7.65 19.93
N VAL A 257 -3.11 7.48 18.71
CA VAL A 257 -2.73 6.18 18.16
C VAL A 257 -1.25 6.21 17.83
N THR A 258 -0.47 5.35 18.47
CA THR A 258 0.99 5.36 18.30
C THR A 258 1.48 4.01 17.79
N GLY A 259 2.08 4.01 16.60
CA GLY A 259 2.73 2.85 16.00
C GLY A 259 4.13 2.62 16.57
N GLN A 260 4.44 1.37 16.87
CA GLN A 260 5.74 0.93 17.41
C GLN A 260 6.07 -0.44 16.83
N GLN A 261 7.34 -0.80 16.67
CA GLN A 261 7.73 -2.14 16.23
C GLN A 261 7.45 -3.17 17.34
N TRP A 262 6.42 -4.04 17.25
CA TRP A 262 5.38 -4.18 16.21
C TRP A 262 3.99 -4.31 16.85
N TRP A 263 3.43 -3.21 17.33
CA TRP A 263 2.13 -3.13 18.00
C TRP A 263 1.61 -1.69 17.98
N TRP A 264 0.33 -1.52 18.31
CA TRP A 264 -0.34 -0.22 18.35
C TRP A 264 -0.78 0.12 19.77
N GLU A 265 -0.37 1.30 20.23
CA GLU A 265 -0.80 1.93 21.49
C GLU A 265 -2.02 2.81 21.24
N TYR A 266 -2.99 2.71 22.14
CA TYR A 266 -4.19 3.55 22.15
C TYR A 266 -4.23 4.29 23.48
N ASP A 267 -4.14 5.61 23.41
CA ASP A 267 -4.18 6.51 24.56
C ASP A 267 -5.43 7.39 24.47
N TYR A 268 -6.31 7.23 25.47
CA TYR A 268 -7.55 7.96 25.63
C TYR A 268 -7.30 9.07 26.65
N PRO A 269 -7.07 10.31 26.22
CA PRO A 269 -6.73 11.38 27.14
C PRO A 269 -7.94 11.77 27.99
N ALA A 270 -7.72 12.00 29.29
CA ALA A 270 -8.74 12.44 30.24
C ALA A 270 -8.96 13.97 30.21
N VAL A 271 -9.32 14.50 29.04
CA VAL A 271 -9.54 15.94 28.83
C VAL A 271 -10.68 16.20 27.85
N GLY A 272 -11.34 17.35 27.98
CA GLY A 272 -12.44 17.75 27.08
C GLY A 272 -13.57 16.73 27.07
N ASP A 273 -14.18 16.50 25.91
CA ASP A 273 -15.33 15.60 25.76
C ASP A 273 -15.04 14.17 26.25
N ASN A 274 -13.80 13.68 26.14
CA ASN A 274 -13.43 12.38 26.70
C ASN A 274 -13.69 12.30 28.21
N ALA A 275 -13.37 13.36 28.96
CA ALA A 275 -13.65 13.43 30.39
C ALA A 275 -15.10 13.82 30.68
N ASP A 276 -15.60 14.86 30.00
CA ASP A 276 -16.88 15.50 30.32
C ASP A 276 -18.10 14.70 29.82
N VAL A 277 -17.96 13.99 28.69
CA VAL A 277 -19.05 13.24 28.03
C VAL A 277 -18.88 11.73 28.18
N TYR A 278 -17.65 11.23 28.03
CA TYR A 278 -17.36 9.79 28.02
C TYR A 278 -16.83 9.24 29.35
N GLY A 279 -16.69 10.08 30.38
CA GLY A 279 -16.38 9.65 31.75
C GLY A 279 -14.94 9.17 31.96
N ILE A 280 -14.02 9.50 31.05
CA ILE A 280 -12.60 9.12 31.18
C ILE A 280 -11.93 10.10 32.15
N SER A 281 -11.93 9.76 33.44
CA SER A 281 -11.40 10.63 34.51
C SER A 281 -9.88 10.62 34.63
N GLU A 282 -9.21 9.58 34.14
CA GLU A 282 -7.75 9.49 34.03
C GLU A 282 -7.35 8.81 32.71
N PRO A 283 -6.13 9.03 32.18
CA PRO A 283 -5.75 8.49 30.88
C PRO A 283 -5.80 6.97 30.84
N ILE A 284 -6.59 6.42 29.92
CA ILE A 284 -6.62 4.97 29.65
C ILE A 284 -5.60 4.70 28.56
N VAL A 285 -4.64 3.80 28.82
CA VAL A 285 -3.65 3.38 27.82
C VAL A 285 -3.76 1.87 27.63
N THR A 286 -4.08 1.45 26.41
CA THR A 286 -4.21 0.04 26.03
C THR A 286 -3.49 -0.26 24.72
N SER A 287 -3.54 -1.51 24.27
CA SER A 287 -2.94 -1.91 23.01
C SER A 287 -3.59 -3.10 22.34
N GLY A 288 -3.34 -3.23 21.03
CA GLY A 288 -3.90 -4.31 20.20
C GLY A 288 -5.33 -4.03 19.74
N GLN A 289 -6.22 -3.71 20.69
CA GLN A 289 -7.63 -3.39 20.42
C GLN A 289 -7.95 -1.92 20.78
N LEU A 290 -8.42 -1.16 19.79
CA LEU A 290 -9.03 0.16 19.95
C LEU A 290 -10.50 -0.07 20.32
N VAL A 291 -11.04 0.57 21.34
CA VAL A 291 -12.44 0.45 21.75
C VAL A 291 -13.12 1.80 21.56
N ILE A 292 -14.22 1.83 20.81
CA ILE A 292 -14.98 3.05 20.53
C ILE A 292 -16.48 2.81 20.73
N PRO A 293 -17.26 3.84 21.11
CA PRO A 293 -18.70 3.75 21.11
C PRO A 293 -19.25 3.79 19.67
N GLU A 294 -20.37 3.11 19.45
CA GLU A 294 -21.12 3.17 18.20
C GLU A 294 -21.62 4.59 17.90
N ASP A 295 -21.82 4.89 16.61
CA ASP A 295 -22.34 6.17 16.12
C ASP A 295 -21.66 7.38 16.77
N THR A 296 -20.32 7.30 16.82
CA THR A 296 -19.47 8.34 17.40
C THR A 296 -18.31 8.63 16.45
N LYS A 297 -18.14 9.90 16.09
CA LYS A 297 -17.06 10.34 15.19
C LYS A 297 -15.78 10.53 15.99
N VAL A 298 -14.93 9.51 15.99
CA VAL A 298 -13.67 9.50 16.71
C VAL A 298 -12.55 10.10 15.86
N LEU A 299 -11.83 11.08 16.39
CA LEU A 299 -10.61 11.63 15.81
C LEU A 299 -9.40 10.86 16.30
N LEU A 300 -8.82 10.03 15.43
CA LEU A 300 -7.54 9.38 15.68
C LEU A 300 -6.39 10.35 15.36
N ARG A 301 -5.53 10.57 16.35
CA ARG A 301 -4.26 11.30 16.22
C ARG A 301 -3.14 10.28 16.06
N VAL A 302 -2.84 9.93 14.82
CA VAL A 302 -1.92 8.85 14.46
C VAL A 302 -0.48 9.37 14.37
N THR A 303 0.45 8.71 15.06
CA THR A 303 1.89 8.99 15.05
C THR A 303 2.70 7.69 15.15
N SER A 304 4.02 7.79 15.18
CA SER A 304 4.94 6.69 15.43
C SER A 304 6.08 7.09 16.36
N ARG A 305 6.58 6.14 17.14
CA ARG A 305 7.78 6.32 17.99
C ARG A 305 9.09 5.92 17.31
N ASP A 306 9.05 5.14 16.24
CA ASP A 306 10.25 4.54 15.63
C ASP A 306 10.33 4.75 14.11
N VAL A 307 9.68 3.90 13.31
CA VAL A 307 9.68 3.92 11.85
C VAL A 307 8.29 4.28 11.33
N ILE A 308 8.14 4.44 10.01
CA ILE A 308 6.81 4.68 9.45
C ILE A 308 5.97 3.41 9.58
N HIS A 309 4.73 3.58 10.04
CA HIS A 309 3.67 2.57 10.03
C HIS A 309 2.46 3.13 9.29
N SER A 310 1.45 2.32 9.00
CA SER A 310 0.18 2.83 8.47
C SER A 310 -1.01 2.13 9.11
N TYR A 311 -1.84 2.93 9.79
CA TYR A 311 -3.01 2.50 10.54
C TYR A 311 -4.19 2.32 9.59
N TRP A 312 -4.81 1.15 9.59
CA TRP A 312 -5.95 0.86 8.71
C TRP A 312 -6.90 -0.19 9.28
N ILE A 313 -8.18 0.18 9.37
CA ILE A 313 -9.31 -0.70 9.66
C ILE A 313 -10.21 -0.71 8.43
N PRO A 314 -10.04 -1.64 7.47
CA PRO A 314 -10.65 -1.58 6.14
C PRO A 314 -12.16 -1.39 6.09
N LYS A 315 -12.87 -1.97 7.07
CA LYS A 315 -14.34 -1.90 7.14
C LYS A 315 -14.89 -0.56 7.65
N LEU A 316 -14.09 0.25 8.33
CA LEU A 316 -14.55 1.47 8.98
C LEU A 316 -14.15 2.74 8.21
N ASN A 317 -12.87 2.93 7.93
CA ASN A 317 -12.42 4.09 7.13
C ASN A 317 -11.07 3.86 6.44
N GLY A 318 -10.62 4.87 5.69
CA GLY A 318 -9.35 4.91 4.99
C GLY A 318 -8.14 4.82 5.92
N LYS A 319 -6.98 4.55 5.33
CA LYS A 319 -5.70 4.41 6.03
C LYS A 319 -5.00 5.74 6.30
N LYS A 320 -4.19 5.79 7.36
CA LYS A 320 -3.34 6.94 7.67
C LYS A 320 -1.97 6.50 8.20
N ASP A 321 -0.93 7.12 7.67
CA ASP A 321 0.44 6.80 8.07
C ASP A 321 0.77 7.38 9.44
N GLY A 322 1.36 6.57 10.31
CA GLY A 322 2.03 7.01 11.54
C GLY A 322 3.48 7.33 11.23
N VAL A 323 3.83 8.61 11.21
CA VAL A 323 5.17 9.09 10.84
C VAL A 323 5.86 9.67 12.07
N PRO A 324 7.09 9.24 12.42
CA PRO A 324 7.82 9.81 13.55
C PRO A 324 7.93 11.34 13.46
N GLY A 325 7.61 12.03 14.54
CA GLY A 325 7.64 13.50 14.63
C GLY A 325 6.48 14.22 13.95
N ARG A 326 5.44 13.51 13.46
CA ARG A 326 4.23 14.13 12.89
C ARG A 326 2.99 13.46 13.44
N VAL A 327 1.96 14.28 13.71
CA VAL A 327 0.63 13.78 14.05
C VAL A 327 -0.26 13.93 12.83
N HIS A 328 -0.81 12.81 12.38
CA HIS A 328 -1.74 12.75 11.27
C HIS A 328 -3.14 12.45 11.79
N LEU A 329 -4.13 13.17 11.26
CA LEU A 329 -5.51 13.02 11.67
C LEU A 329 -6.25 12.01 10.78
N LEU A 330 -7.03 11.14 11.40
CA LEU A 330 -7.92 10.20 10.75
C LEU A 330 -9.23 10.15 11.55
N ARG A 331 -10.35 10.52 10.91
CA ARG A 331 -11.68 10.31 11.50
C ARG A 331 -12.07 8.85 11.34
N LEU A 332 -12.64 8.23 12.36
CA LEU A 332 -13.15 6.85 12.35
C LEU A 332 -14.54 6.83 12.99
N GLU A 333 -15.44 6.00 12.48
CA GLU A 333 -16.80 5.84 12.99
C GLU A 333 -17.24 4.40 12.71
N GLY A 334 -17.92 3.78 13.66
CA GLY A 334 -18.52 2.45 13.51
C GLY A 334 -19.96 2.49 13.98
N SER A 335 -20.88 1.97 13.16
CA SER A 335 -22.33 2.05 13.41
C SER A 335 -22.92 0.78 14.02
N GLU A 336 -22.19 -0.33 14.01
CA GLU A 336 -22.66 -1.61 14.50
C GLU A 336 -21.67 -2.16 15.53
N PRO A 337 -22.13 -2.57 16.72
CA PRO A 337 -21.27 -3.26 17.68
C PRO A 337 -20.66 -4.53 17.10
N GLY A 338 -19.35 -4.71 17.32
CA GLY A 338 -18.58 -5.84 16.82
C GLY A 338 -17.07 -5.57 16.77
N ILE A 339 -16.31 -6.55 16.25
CA ILE A 339 -14.85 -6.46 16.07
C ILE A 339 -14.49 -6.29 14.59
N TYR A 340 -13.71 -5.24 14.32
CA TYR A 340 -13.24 -4.87 13.00
C TYR A 340 -11.73 -5.02 12.93
N ALA A 341 -11.28 -6.05 12.21
CA ALA A 341 -9.86 -6.36 12.06
C ALA A 341 -9.14 -5.36 11.15
N GLY A 342 -7.86 -5.12 11.45
CA GLY A 342 -6.95 -4.30 10.67
C GLY A 342 -5.50 -4.79 10.73
N GLN A 343 -4.67 -4.22 9.87
CA GLN A 343 -3.26 -4.59 9.71
C GLN A 343 -2.42 -3.37 9.37
N CYS A 344 -1.17 -3.35 9.85
CA CYS A 344 -0.22 -2.32 9.45
C CYS A 344 0.00 -2.40 7.93
N THR A 345 -0.11 -1.28 7.22
CA THR A 345 0.00 -1.23 5.74
C THR A 345 1.22 -0.47 5.21
N GLU A 346 2.19 -0.19 6.07
CA GLU A 346 3.51 0.32 5.67
C GLU A 346 4.59 -0.62 6.21
N PHE A 347 5.55 -0.99 5.36
CA PHE A 347 6.56 -1.98 5.73
C PHE A 347 7.45 -1.45 6.86
N CYS A 348 7.30 -2.03 8.05
CA CYS A 348 7.95 -1.56 9.27
C CYS A 348 8.95 -2.57 9.85
N GLY A 349 9.46 -3.51 9.04
CA GLY A 349 10.52 -4.45 9.42
C GLY A 349 10.06 -5.91 9.58
N LEU A 350 10.87 -6.72 10.27
CA LEU A 350 10.75 -8.19 10.31
C LEU A 350 9.37 -8.70 10.69
N SER A 351 8.72 -8.06 11.66
CA SER A 351 7.40 -8.44 12.15
C SER A 351 6.25 -7.59 11.61
N HIS A 352 6.45 -6.95 10.45
CA HIS A 352 5.40 -6.18 9.77
C HIS A 352 4.10 -6.98 9.60
N ALA A 353 4.18 -8.24 9.13
CA ALA A 353 3.02 -9.11 8.95
C ALA A 353 2.33 -9.52 10.27
N TYR A 354 3.04 -9.39 11.39
CA TYR A 354 2.55 -9.64 12.75
C TYR A 354 2.17 -8.34 13.48
N MET A 355 2.02 -7.23 12.77
CA MET A 355 1.56 -5.96 13.34
C MET A 355 0.10 -5.73 12.98
N ARG A 356 -0.77 -6.43 13.71
CA ARG A 356 -2.22 -6.34 13.54
C ARG A 356 -2.82 -5.39 14.56
N MET A 357 -4.09 -5.10 14.35
CA MET A 357 -4.90 -4.26 15.24
C MET A 357 -6.36 -4.59 15.03
N GLU A 358 -7.19 -4.26 16.01
CA GLU A 358 -8.64 -4.36 15.87
C GLU A 358 -9.30 -3.10 16.42
N THR A 359 -10.47 -2.78 15.89
CA THR A 359 -11.39 -1.82 16.49
C THR A 359 -12.61 -2.57 17.00
N VAL A 360 -12.90 -2.41 18.27
CA VAL A 360 -14.05 -2.93 18.99
C VAL A 360 -15.05 -1.79 19.08
N VAL A 361 -16.18 -1.95 18.40
CA VAL A 361 -17.30 -1.01 18.50
C VAL A 361 -18.25 -1.56 19.54
N LEU A 362 -18.56 -0.77 20.56
CA LEU A 362 -19.50 -1.11 21.63
C LEU A 362 -20.73 -0.22 21.57
N SER A 363 -21.85 -0.71 22.09
CA SER A 363 -22.98 0.18 22.36
C SER A 363 -22.54 1.29 23.32
N LYS A 364 -23.20 2.44 23.30
CA LYS A 364 -22.83 3.56 24.22
C LYS A 364 -22.89 3.15 25.69
N THR A 365 -23.80 2.24 26.05
CA THR A 365 -23.91 1.68 27.41
C THR A 365 -22.76 0.73 27.75
N ASP A 366 -22.40 -0.15 26.81
CA ASP A 366 -21.29 -1.09 27.02
C ASP A 366 -19.93 -0.38 27.01
N TYR A 367 -19.80 0.70 26.22
CA TYR A 367 -18.62 1.55 26.25
C TYR A 367 -18.44 2.24 27.61
N ALA A 368 -19.52 2.76 28.21
CA ALA A 368 -19.46 3.32 29.55
C ALA A 368 -19.05 2.28 30.61
N ALA A 369 -19.55 1.04 30.49
CA ALA A 369 -19.12 -0.07 31.33
C ALA A 369 -17.64 -0.43 31.10
N TRP A 370 -17.19 -0.43 29.84
CA TRP A 370 -15.77 -0.62 29.51
C TRP A 370 -14.90 0.45 30.16
N VAL A 371 -15.26 1.74 30.05
CA VAL A 371 -14.53 2.83 30.69
C VAL A 371 -14.47 2.63 32.20
N ALA A 372 -15.60 2.30 32.85
CA ALA A 372 -15.63 2.04 34.29
C ALA A 372 -14.66 0.91 34.70
N ASN A 373 -14.65 -0.20 33.95
CA ASN A 373 -13.73 -1.31 34.19
C ASN A 373 -12.26 -0.88 34.00
N GLN A 374 -11.96 -0.07 32.98
CA GLN A 374 -10.58 0.38 32.75
C GLN A 374 -10.03 1.30 33.85
N LEU A 375 -10.93 1.97 34.57
CA LEU A 375 -10.64 2.90 35.66
C LEU A 375 -10.71 2.24 37.04
N GLU A 376 -10.92 0.92 37.12
CA GLU A 376 -10.92 0.23 38.39
C GLU A 376 -9.52 0.32 39.05
N PRO A 377 -9.46 0.65 40.35
CA PRO A 377 -8.19 0.70 41.06
C PRO A 377 -7.52 -0.68 41.07
N TYR A 378 -6.20 -0.67 40.98
CA TYR A 378 -5.39 -1.87 41.08
C TYR A 378 -5.68 -2.66 42.36
N ALA A 379 -5.98 -3.95 42.19
CA ALA A 379 -6.03 -4.93 43.26
C ALA A 379 -4.87 -5.93 43.13
N SER A 380 -4.07 -6.06 44.19
CA SER A 380 -3.09 -7.15 44.31
C SER A 380 -3.81 -8.50 44.41
N PRO A 381 -3.17 -9.59 43.96
CA PRO A 381 -3.71 -10.93 44.10
C PRO A 381 -4.10 -11.28 45.53
N SER A 382 -5.19 -12.04 45.68
CA SER A 382 -5.60 -12.57 46.99
C SER A 382 -4.51 -13.48 47.56
N ALA A 383 -4.31 -13.43 48.87
CA ALA A 383 -3.38 -14.31 49.58
C ALA A 383 -3.72 -15.81 49.40
N ASP A 384 -4.97 -16.12 49.09
CA ASP A 384 -5.43 -17.49 48.82
C ASP A 384 -4.96 -18.01 47.44
N ASN A 385 -4.58 -17.11 46.52
CA ASN A 385 -3.99 -17.46 45.23
C ASN A 385 -2.45 -17.32 45.28
N ALA A 386 -1.80 -18.26 45.98
CA ALA A 386 -0.36 -18.25 46.17
C ALA A 386 0.45 -18.15 44.86
N LEU A 387 -0.05 -18.75 43.78
CA LEU A 387 0.60 -18.74 42.47
C LEU A 387 0.56 -17.35 41.81
N ALA A 388 -0.57 -16.64 41.89
CA ALA A 388 -0.68 -15.27 41.40
C ALA A 388 0.15 -14.28 42.23
N VAL A 389 0.23 -14.48 43.56
CA VAL A 389 1.12 -13.69 44.44
C VAL A 389 2.60 -13.89 44.07
N GLU A 390 3.02 -15.12 43.75
CA GLU A 390 4.35 -15.37 43.22
C GLU A 390 4.56 -14.71 41.85
N GLY A 391 3.53 -14.75 40.99
CA GLY A 391 3.52 -14.11 39.69
C GLY A 391 3.69 -12.59 39.75
N GLU A 392 3.02 -11.90 40.68
CA GLU A 392 3.17 -10.46 40.89
C GLU A 392 4.62 -10.09 41.25
N LYS A 393 5.24 -10.85 42.16
CA LYS A 393 6.66 -10.65 42.54
C LYS A 393 7.59 -10.84 41.36
N LEU A 394 7.36 -11.88 40.56
CA LEU A 394 8.15 -12.15 39.37
C LEU A 394 7.92 -11.08 38.29
N PHE A 395 6.69 -10.58 38.16
CA PHE A 395 6.35 -9.49 37.25
C PHE A 395 7.14 -8.22 37.60
N LEU A 396 7.18 -7.84 38.88
CA LEU A 396 7.98 -6.71 39.37
C LEU A 396 9.47 -6.86 39.02
N GLN A 397 10.02 -8.08 39.13
CA GLN A 397 11.43 -8.34 38.87
C GLN A 397 11.77 -8.38 37.37
N GLN A 398 10.90 -8.92 36.54
CA GLN A 398 11.23 -9.25 35.15
C GLN A 398 10.51 -8.39 34.11
N CYS A 399 9.25 -8.03 34.36
CA CYS A 399 8.34 -7.47 33.36
C CYS A 399 8.12 -5.97 33.54
N ALA A 400 8.02 -5.51 34.80
CA ALA A 400 7.70 -4.14 35.18
C ALA A 400 8.71 -3.10 34.68
N ARG A 401 9.93 -3.52 34.34
CA ARG A 401 10.94 -2.64 33.72
C ARG A 401 10.49 -2.05 32.38
N CYS A 402 9.63 -2.76 31.65
CA CYS A 402 9.09 -2.34 30.36
C CYS A 402 7.58 -2.10 30.41
N HIS A 403 6.84 -3.02 31.03
CA HIS A 403 5.39 -3.02 31.02
C HIS A 403 4.80 -2.32 32.24
N GLN A 404 3.96 -1.31 32.01
CA GLN A 404 3.22 -0.66 33.08
C GLN A 404 2.02 -1.52 33.50
N VAL A 405 1.78 -1.58 34.82
CA VAL A 405 0.50 -1.91 35.45
C VAL A 405 0.17 -0.73 36.36
N ASN A 406 -0.90 0.01 36.05
CA ASN A 406 -1.27 1.20 36.82
C ASN A 406 -1.63 0.80 38.25
N GLY A 407 -1.23 1.59 39.24
CA GLY A 407 -1.49 1.33 40.66
C GLY A 407 -0.60 0.26 41.32
N LEU A 408 0.22 -0.47 40.56
CA LEU A 408 1.19 -1.42 41.12
C LEU A 408 2.25 -0.70 41.97
N LEU A 409 2.57 -1.26 43.13
CA LEU A 409 3.56 -0.72 44.06
C LEU A 409 4.81 -1.62 44.11
N ASN A 410 5.95 -1.00 44.40
CA ASN A 410 7.18 -1.70 44.78
C ASN A 410 7.03 -2.30 46.19
N PRO A 411 7.91 -3.26 46.57
CA PRO A 411 7.88 -3.85 47.92
C PRO A 411 8.03 -2.85 49.08
N ASP A 412 8.57 -1.66 48.82
CA ASP A 412 8.72 -0.57 49.79
C ASP A 412 7.49 0.37 49.86
N GLY A 413 6.43 0.07 49.09
CA GLY A 413 5.20 0.85 49.03
C GLY A 413 5.24 2.05 48.08
N THR A 414 6.35 2.27 47.38
CA THR A 414 6.44 3.35 46.37
C THR A 414 5.78 2.95 45.05
N PRO A 415 5.26 3.91 44.25
CA PRO A 415 4.70 3.60 42.93
C PRO A 415 5.70 2.91 42.00
N ASN A 416 5.29 1.81 41.37
CA ASN A 416 6.08 1.15 40.33
C ASN A 416 5.81 1.81 38.97
N ILE A 417 6.82 2.49 38.44
CA ILE A 417 6.76 3.16 37.14
C ILE A 417 7.68 2.45 36.16
N ALA A 418 7.13 1.94 35.06
CA ALA A 418 7.90 1.29 34.02
C ALA A 418 8.79 2.31 33.29
N ALA A 419 10.00 1.89 32.89
CA ALA A 419 10.97 2.72 32.17
C ALA A 419 11.40 2.07 30.84
N PRO A 420 10.46 1.80 29.91
CA PRO A 420 10.74 1.09 28.67
C PRO A 420 11.75 1.84 27.78
N ASP A 421 11.87 3.16 27.90
CA ASP A 421 12.88 3.98 27.21
C ASP A 421 14.32 3.56 27.51
N GLN A 422 14.57 2.89 28.63
CA GLN A 422 15.88 2.36 28.98
C GLN A 422 16.18 1.02 28.29
N TYR A 423 15.16 0.28 27.86
CA TYR A 423 15.30 -1.13 27.44
C TYR A 423 14.89 -1.39 25.99
N VAL A 424 13.98 -0.61 25.41
CA VAL A 424 13.47 -0.80 24.05
C VAL A 424 13.62 0.46 23.20
N VAL A 425 13.88 0.28 21.91
CA VAL A 425 14.15 1.38 20.96
C VAL A 425 12.94 2.30 20.80
N SER A 426 11.72 1.76 20.78
CA SER A 426 10.49 2.56 20.72
C SER A 426 10.25 3.39 21.98
N GLY A 427 10.91 3.02 23.08
CA GLY A 427 10.73 3.60 24.41
C GLY A 427 9.33 3.40 24.99
N ALA A 428 8.60 2.39 24.55
CA ALA A 428 7.33 1.99 25.12
C ALA A 428 7.06 0.49 24.92
N ALA A 429 6.27 -0.07 25.83
CA ALA A 429 5.76 -1.43 25.75
C ALA A 429 4.25 -1.44 26.09
N PRO A 430 3.49 -2.47 25.66
CA PRO A 430 2.08 -2.60 25.98
C PRO A 430 1.78 -2.39 27.46
N ASN A 431 0.83 -1.51 27.78
CA ASN A 431 0.27 -1.45 29.13
C ASN A 431 -0.50 -2.76 29.41
N LEU A 432 -0.27 -3.37 30.58
CA LEU A 432 -0.82 -4.67 30.96
C LEU A 432 -1.84 -4.58 32.12
N THR A 433 -2.23 -3.35 32.54
CA THR A 433 -3.18 -3.12 33.65
C THR A 433 -4.43 -3.97 33.49
N ASN A 434 -5.06 -3.89 32.30
CA ASN A 434 -6.31 -4.58 31.97
C ASN A 434 -6.09 -5.58 30.82
N LEU A 435 -5.02 -6.39 30.89
CA LEU A 435 -4.67 -7.32 29.82
C LEU A 435 -5.82 -8.28 29.48
N MET A 436 -6.60 -8.72 30.46
CA MET A 436 -7.67 -9.70 30.29
C MET A 436 -9.02 -9.08 29.93
N THR A 437 -9.12 -7.75 29.74
CA THR A 437 -10.31 -7.12 29.12
C THR A 437 -10.22 -7.05 27.61
N ARG A 438 -9.07 -7.41 27.03
CA ARG A 438 -8.88 -7.53 25.59
C ARG A 438 -8.74 -9.00 25.22
N ASN A 439 -9.02 -9.29 23.96
CA ASN A 439 -9.06 -10.65 23.46
C ASN A 439 -7.82 -11.05 22.66
N THR A 440 -6.89 -10.11 22.42
CA THR A 440 -5.68 -10.37 21.62
C THR A 440 -4.43 -9.80 22.28
N PHE A 441 -3.26 -10.35 21.92
CA PHE A 441 -1.96 -9.91 22.46
C PHE A 441 -0.86 -9.92 21.39
N ALA A 442 0.33 -9.45 21.79
CA ALA A 442 1.53 -9.39 20.95
C ALA A 442 1.31 -8.69 19.59
N GLY A 443 0.66 -7.52 19.62
CA GLY A 443 0.29 -6.76 18.41
C GLY A 443 -0.87 -7.39 17.64
N ALA A 444 -1.90 -7.83 18.39
CA ALA A 444 -3.12 -8.49 17.92
C ALA A 444 -2.88 -9.64 16.93
N SER A 445 -1.75 -10.33 17.06
CA SER A 445 -1.39 -11.44 16.16
C SER A 445 -1.90 -12.79 16.64
N TRP A 446 -2.10 -12.92 17.95
CA TRP A 446 -2.63 -14.10 18.60
C TRP A 446 -3.75 -13.70 19.56
N ASP A 447 -4.69 -14.62 19.73
CA ASP A 447 -5.85 -14.44 20.58
C ASP A 447 -5.51 -14.91 22.01
N LEU A 448 -5.94 -14.14 23.01
CA LEU A 448 -5.97 -14.55 24.41
C LEU A 448 -7.11 -15.54 24.69
N LEU A 449 -8.08 -15.63 23.77
CA LEU A 449 -9.20 -16.57 23.86
C LEU A 449 -8.87 -17.89 23.13
N THR A 450 -9.35 -19.01 23.66
CA THR A 450 -9.42 -20.28 22.93
C THR A 450 -10.26 -20.14 21.66
N PRO A 451 -10.06 -20.97 20.64
CA PRO A 451 -10.83 -20.89 19.39
C PRO A 451 -12.35 -20.87 19.60
N GLU A 452 -12.85 -21.66 20.54
CA GLU A 452 -14.28 -21.76 20.85
C GLU A 452 -14.82 -20.46 21.47
N CYS A 453 -14.14 -19.91 22.49
CA CYS A 453 -14.55 -18.66 23.11
C CYS A 453 -14.36 -17.47 22.17
N ARG A 454 -13.34 -17.51 21.33
CA ARG A 454 -13.11 -16.52 20.29
C ARG A 454 -14.26 -16.47 19.29
N ASP A 455 -14.73 -17.63 18.82
CA ASP A 455 -15.86 -17.71 17.90
C ASP A 455 -17.16 -17.22 18.55
N ASP A 456 -17.37 -17.49 19.85
CA ASP A 456 -18.50 -16.99 20.61
C ASP A 456 -18.55 -15.44 20.67
N VAL A 457 -17.38 -14.80 20.80
CA VAL A 457 -17.28 -13.33 20.84
C VAL A 457 -17.34 -12.70 19.43
N TRP A 458 -16.55 -13.19 18.47
CA TRP A 458 -16.42 -12.55 17.14
C TRP A 458 -17.65 -12.72 16.25
N ASN A 459 -18.41 -13.81 16.45
CA ASN A 459 -19.62 -14.08 15.66
C ASN A 459 -20.91 -13.75 16.44
N ALA A 460 -20.79 -13.13 17.61
CA ALA A 460 -21.93 -12.66 18.38
C ALA A 460 -22.78 -11.68 17.56
N SER A 461 -24.10 -11.69 17.81
CA SER A 461 -24.96 -10.63 17.30
C SER A 461 -24.58 -9.29 17.91
N SER A 462 -24.79 -8.17 17.22
CA SER A 462 -24.45 -6.84 17.75
C SER A 462 -25.13 -6.53 19.10
N ALA A 463 -26.30 -7.13 19.37
CA ALA A 463 -27.02 -6.96 20.64
C ALA A 463 -26.35 -7.71 21.81
N GLU A 464 -25.68 -8.83 21.56
CA GLU A 464 -25.04 -9.67 22.58
C GLU A 464 -23.53 -9.41 22.67
N PHE A 465 -22.96 -8.79 21.63
CA PHE A 465 -21.53 -8.60 21.47
C PHE A 465 -20.89 -7.88 22.66
N GLY A 466 -21.48 -6.77 23.11
CA GLY A 466 -20.90 -5.97 24.19
C GLY A 466 -20.77 -6.74 25.50
N ALA A 467 -21.81 -7.47 25.91
CA ALA A 467 -21.77 -8.30 27.11
C ALA A 467 -20.71 -9.42 27.02
N LYS A 468 -20.58 -10.06 25.84
CA LYS A 468 -19.57 -11.10 25.62
C LYS A 468 -18.15 -10.56 25.60
N TYR A 469 -17.93 -9.40 24.99
CA TYR A 469 -16.64 -8.72 24.98
C TYR A 469 -16.22 -8.27 26.39
N LEU A 470 -17.14 -7.64 27.12
CA LEU A 470 -16.91 -7.13 28.49
C LEU A 470 -16.64 -8.22 29.52
N ALA A 471 -17.06 -9.47 29.27
CA ALA A 471 -16.71 -10.60 30.12
C ALA A 471 -15.18 -10.87 30.18
N GLY A 472 -14.44 -10.38 29.18
CA GLY A 472 -12.99 -10.52 29.09
C GLY A 472 -12.56 -11.98 28.94
N VAL A 473 -11.33 -12.26 29.37
CA VAL A 473 -10.73 -13.59 29.31
C VAL A 473 -10.90 -14.28 30.66
N SER A 474 -11.66 -15.37 30.70
CA SER A 474 -11.75 -16.26 31.85
C SER A 474 -10.63 -17.31 31.84
N GLU A 475 -10.41 -17.98 32.97
CA GLU A 475 -9.43 -19.07 33.06
C GLU A 475 -9.73 -20.19 32.04
N ASP A 476 -10.99 -20.60 31.91
CA ASP A 476 -11.44 -21.64 30.98
C ASP A 476 -11.31 -21.22 29.50
N CYS A 477 -11.41 -19.92 29.22
CA CYS A 477 -11.27 -19.38 27.87
C CYS A 477 -9.85 -18.93 27.54
N LEU A 478 -8.89 -18.99 28.46
CA LEU A 478 -7.53 -18.52 28.20
C LEU A 478 -6.82 -19.46 27.22
N ASN A 479 -6.34 -18.90 26.10
CA ASN A 479 -5.41 -19.57 25.20
C ASN A 479 -4.02 -19.68 25.84
N GLN A 480 -3.88 -20.67 26.75
CA GLN A 480 -2.63 -20.92 27.44
C GLN A 480 -1.49 -21.29 26.47
N LYS A 481 -1.80 -21.95 25.35
CA LYS A 481 -0.76 -22.40 24.42
C LYS A 481 0.02 -21.22 23.84
N ASP A 482 -0.68 -20.29 23.19
CA ASP A 482 0.00 -19.17 22.52
C ASP A 482 0.64 -18.21 23.52
N LEU A 483 -0.03 -17.95 24.66
CA LEU A 483 0.51 -17.08 25.70
C LEU A 483 1.80 -17.65 26.31
N ARG A 484 1.84 -18.95 26.59
CA ARG A 484 3.03 -19.60 27.17
C ARG A 484 4.16 -19.70 26.17
N GLU A 485 3.88 -19.98 24.89
CA GLU A 485 4.88 -19.92 23.83
C GLU A 485 5.50 -18.53 23.70
N TRP A 486 4.69 -17.48 23.79
CA TRP A 486 5.15 -16.09 23.79
C TRP A 486 6.05 -15.77 25.00
N LEU A 487 5.64 -16.17 26.21
CA LEU A 487 6.44 -15.95 27.42
C LEU A 487 7.75 -16.73 27.42
N ARG A 488 7.76 -17.93 26.81
CA ARG A 488 8.95 -18.77 26.70
C ARG A 488 10.00 -18.16 25.76
N ASN A 489 9.58 -17.76 24.56
CA ASN A 489 10.48 -17.20 23.56
C ASN A 489 9.74 -16.33 22.53
N ALA A 490 9.41 -15.10 22.91
CA ALA A 490 8.74 -14.15 22.03
C ALA A 490 9.45 -13.95 20.68
N PRO A 491 10.80 -13.84 20.59
CA PRO A 491 11.49 -13.68 19.31
C PRO A 491 11.35 -14.86 18.33
N GLU A 492 11.13 -16.07 18.82
CA GLU A 492 10.87 -17.25 17.99
C GLU A 492 9.45 -17.25 17.43
N LYS A 493 8.47 -16.78 18.22
CA LYS A 493 7.07 -16.69 17.81
C LYS A 493 6.81 -15.49 16.89
N LYS A 494 7.49 -14.36 17.13
CA LYS A 494 7.37 -13.11 16.38
C LYS A 494 8.75 -12.55 16.03
N PRO A 495 9.25 -12.74 14.79
CA PRO A 495 10.61 -12.37 14.43
C PRO A 495 10.96 -10.91 14.71
N MET A 496 11.98 -10.68 15.53
CA MET A 496 12.32 -9.35 16.03
C MET A 496 13.81 -9.20 16.31
N TYR A 497 14.29 -7.95 16.40
CA TYR A 497 15.69 -7.67 16.74
C TYR A 497 15.85 -7.66 18.26
N ALA A 498 15.90 -8.85 18.83
CA ALA A 498 15.93 -9.04 20.27
C ALA A 498 17.13 -9.89 20.77
N ASP A 499 18.12 -10.12 19.91
CA ASP A 499 19.34 -10.86 20.27
C ASP A 499 20.27 -9.95 21.10
N PRO A 500 20.52 -10.28 22.39
CA PRO A 500 21.35 -9.45 23.27
C PRO A 500 22.79 -9.29 22.77
N THR A 501 23.28 -10.22 21.95
CA THR A 501 24.64 -10.16 21.40
C THR A 501 24.79 -9.20 20.22
N LYS A 502 23.67 -8.71 19.68
CA LYS A 502 23.65 -7.85 18.47
C LYS A 502 23.16 -6.43 18.75
N LEU A 503 22.90 -6.04 20.01
CA LEU A 503 22.29 -4.74 20.33
C LEU A 503 23.20 -3.51 20.17
N THR A 504 24.41 -3.64 19.65
CA THR A 504 25.36 -2.52 19.51
C THR A 504 24.78 -1.40 18.64
N GLU A 505 24.09 -1.73 17.55
CA GLU A 505 23.47 -0.77 16.63
C GLU A 505 22.28 0.00 17.24
N THR A 506 21.71 -0.51 18.34
CA THR A 506 20.56 0.07 19.04
C THR A 506 20.93 0.66 20.40
N GLY A 507 22.23 0.83 20.67
CA GLY A 507 22.71 1.37 21.94
C GLY A 507 22.38 0.46 23.14
N GLY A 508 22.31 -0.85 22.93
CA GLY A 508 21.95 -1.83 23.96
C GLY A 508 20.44 -2.05 24.15
N LYS A 509 19.58 -1.45 23.31
CA LYS A 509 18.12 -1.55 23.43
C LYS A 509 17.52 -2.60 22.49
N TYR A 510 16.53 -3.34 22.95
CA TYR A 510 15.80 -4.31 22.14
C TYR A 510 14.82 -3.63 21.17
N ARG A 511 14.54 -4.27 20.02
CA ARG A 511 13.35 -3.96 19.22
C ARG A 511 12.37 -5.12 19.35
N GLY A 512 11.38 -4.97 20.22
CA GLY A 512 10.44 -6.02 20.61
C GLY A 512 10.81 -6.70 21.94
N MET A 513 10.03 -7.71 22.33
CA MET A 513 10.20 -8.45 23.60
C MET A 513 11.35 -9.47 23.51
N PRO A 514 12.37 -9.38 24.39
CA PRO A 514 13.44 -10.38 24.41
C PRO A 514 13.00 -11.73 24.96
N ALA A 515 13.80 -12.76 24.70
CA ALA A 515 13.67 -14.03 25.40
C ALA A 515 14.15 -13.85 26.84
N LEU A 516 13.24 -13.99 27.81
CA LEU A 516 13.54 -13.76 29.24
C LEU A 516 14.13 -14.98 29.94
N GLY A 517 14.13 -16.16 29.30
CA GLY A 517 14.68 -17.39 29.87
C GLY A 517 13.92 -17.90 31.10
N LEU A 518 12.60 -17.66 31.16
CA LEU A 518 11.75 -18.09 32.26
C LEU A 518 11.63 -19.62 32.31
N THR A 519 11.61 -20.19 33.51
CA THR A 519 11.27 -21.61 33.72
C THR A 519 9.76 -21.84 33.56
N GLU A 520 9.32 -23.09 33.40
CA GLU A 520 7.88 -23.38 33.31
C GLU A 520 7.10 -22.99 34.58
N ASP A 521 7.71 -23.12 35.76
CA ASP A 521 7.09 -22.69 37.03
C ASP A 521 6.94 -21.16 37.08
N GLN A 522 7.96 -20.44 36.61
CA GLN A 522 7.89 -18.98 36.47
C GLN A 522 6.81 -18.56 35.46
N ILE A 523 6.68 -19.29 34.34
CA ILE A 523 5.61 -19.06 33.36
C ILE A 523 4.23 -19.33 33.99
N ASN A 524 4.07 -20.40 34.77
CA ASN A 524 2.83 -20.69 35.50
C ASN A 524 2.44 -19.53 36.42
N ALA A 525 3.40 -19.02 37.22
CA ALA A 525 3.18 -17.91 38.12
C ALA A 525 2.77 -16.62 37.38
N ILE A 526 3.49 -16.26 36.31
CA ILE A 526 3.13 -15.09 35.49
C ILE A 526 1.74 -15.23 34.88
N VAL A 527 1.40 -16.39 34.31
CA VAL A 527 0.08 -16.60 33.70
C VAL A 527 -1.03 -16.45 34.74
N ALA A 528 -0.85 -17.01 35.95
CA ALA A 528 -1.81 -16.87 37.04
C ALA A 528 -1.99 -15.39 37.45
N TYR A 529 -0.91 -14.62 37.55
CA TYR A 529 -0.99 -13.19 37.84
C TYR A 529 -1.68 -12.39 36.72
N LEU A 530 -1.32 -12.67 35.46
CA LEU A 530 -1.90 -11.99 34.31
C LEU A 530 -3.40 -12.27 34.15
N LEU A 531 -3.87 -13.46 34.53
CA LEU A 531 -5.30 -13.82 34.52
C LEU A 531 -6.15 -12.93 35.43
N GLU A 532 -5.57 -12.35 36.48
CA GLU A 532 -6.24 -11.43 37.39
C GLU A 532 -6.22 -9.97 36.91
N ARG A 533 -5.58 -9.67 35.77
CA ARG A 533 -5.50 -8.31 35.20
C ARG A 533 -6.71 -8.01 34.32
N LYS A 534 -7.89 -7.93 34.94
CA LYS A 534 -9.16 -7.57 34.31
C LYS A 534 -9.54 -6.12 34.59
#